data_AF-A0A1J5MY28-F1
#
_entry.id   AF-A0A1J5MY28-F1
#
_cell.length_a   1.000
_cell.length_b   1.000
_cell.length_c   1.000
_cell.angle_alpha   90.00
_cell.angle_beta   90.00
_cell.angle_gamma   90.00
#
_symmetry.space_group_name_H-M   'P 1'
#
loop_
_entity.id
_entity.type
_entity.pdbx_description
1 polymer ?
#
loop_
_entity_poly.entity_id
_entity_poly.type
_entity_poly.pdbx_seq_one_letter_code
_entity_poly.pdbx_strand_id
1 'polypeptide(L)'
;MGLKNYLESIEPHFEKGGKHEKWYALYEAAATIFYTPGFVNKGKTHVRDGVELKRIMIMVWMATFPAMFWGMYNIGLQANDAVIAGMAMGDAWQQQLFTMLGGELGASAGAG
;
A
#
# COMPACT_ATOMS: atom_id res chain seq x y z
N MET A 1 0.81 23.31 18.41
CA MET A 1 1.55 22.03 18.30
C MET A 1 0.89 20.94 19.16
N GLY A 2 -0.41 20.67 18.99
CA GLY A 2 -1.12 19.70 19.87
C GLY A 2 -0.86 18.25 19.50
N LEU A 3 -1.04 17.90 18.21
CA LEU A 3 -0.89 16.53 17.70
C LEU A 3 0.56 16.02 17.75
N LYS A 4 1.53 16.89 17.49
CA LYS A 4 2.96 16.55 17.61
C LYS A 4 3.34 16.21 19.05
N ASN A 5 2.99 17.08 20.00
CA ASN A 5 3.29 16.86 21.42
C ASN A 5 2.54 15.63 21.98
N TYR A 6 1.34 15.34 21.47
CA TYR A 6 0.59 14.14 21.83
C TYR A 6 1.29 12.86 21.36
N LEU A 7 1.74 12.81 20.10
CA LEU A 7 2.50 11.66 19.59
C LEU A 7 3.81 11.48 20.36
N GLU A 8 4.60 12.54 20.53
CA GLU A 8 5.85 12.52 21.33
C GLU A 8 5.63 12.08 22.79
N SER A 9 4.48 12.40 23.40
CA SER A 9 4.16 11.95 24.77
C SER A 9 3.85 10.46 24.89
N ILE A 10 3.45 9.81 23.80
CA ILE A 10 3.06 8.40 23.78
C ILE A 10 4.22 7.52 23.30
N GLU A 11 5.16 8.07 22.53
CA GLU A 11 6.40 7.43 22.08
C GLU A 11 7.09 6.53 23.13
N PRO A 12 7.25 6.94 24.41
CA PRO A 12 7.91 6.10 25.42
C PRO A 12 7.20 4.78 25.74
N HIS A 13 5.90 4.67 25.43
CA HIS A 13 5.12 3.44 25.64
C HIS A 13 5.34 2.40 24.53
N PHE A 14 5.87 2.85 23.38
CA PHE A 14 6.13 2.04 22.21
C PHE A 14 7.63 1.74 22.01
N GLU A 15 8.54 2.53 22.60
CA GLU A 15 9.98 2.25 22.59
C GLU A 15 10.36 0.94 23.33
N LYS A 16 11.59 0.44 23.09
CA LYS A 16 12.09 -0.81 23.71
C LYS A 16 12.03 -0.73 25.24
N GLY A 17 11.20 -1.57 25.85
CA GLY A 17 10.90 -1.56 27.30
C GLY A 17 9.54 -0.99 27.68
N GLY A 18 8.76 -0.47 26.72
CA GLY A 18 7.38 0.00 26.92
C GLY A 18 6.33 -1.11 26.82
N LYS A 19 5.17 -0.90 27.47
CA LYS A 19 4.05 -1.87 27.52
C LYS A 19 3.52 -2.30 26.14
N HIS A 20 3.75 -1.49 25.11
CA HIS A 20 3.25 -1.70 23.74
C HIS A 20 4.37 -1.85 22.69
N GLU A 21 5.56 -2.32 23.07
CA GLU A 21 6.71 -2.54 22.17
C GLU A 21 6.37 -3.29 20.88
N LYS A 22 5.44 -4.26 20.92
CA LYS A 22 4.99 -5.02 19.74
C LYS A 22 4.26 -4.16 18.69
N TRP A 23 3.67 -3.04 19.11
CA TRP A 23 2.92 -2.12 18.26
C TRP A 23 3.78 -0.92 17.80
N TYR A 24 5.07 -0.92 18.15
CA TYR A 24 6.02 0.12 17.75
C TYR A 24 6.04 0.34 16.24
N ALA A 25 6.00 -0.73 15.43
CA ALA A 25 6.01 -0.62 13.97
C ALA A 25 4.80 0.15 13.41
N LEU A 26 3.63 0.00 14.02
CA LEU A 26 2.41 0.72 13.65
C LEU A 26 2.47 2.18 14.08
N TYR A 27 2.99 2.45 15.29
CA TYR A 27 3.23 3.80 15.78
C TYR A 27 4.25 4.55 14.91
N GLU A 28 5.39 3.91 14.60
CA GLU A 28 6.44 4.48 13.75
C GLU A 28 5.93 4.73 12.33
N ALA A 29 5.18 3.79 11.74
CA ALA A 29 4.58 3.98 10.42
C ALA A 29 3.63 5.19 10.40
N ALA A 30 2.73 5.30 11.39
CA ALA A 30 1.82 6.44 11.48
C ALA A 30 2.57 7.77 11.70
N ALA A 31 3.55 7.79 12.61
CA ALA A 31 4.35 8.98 12.89
C ALA A 31 5.17 9.43 11.67
N THR A 32 5.77 8.51 10.93
CA THR A 32 6.61 8.82 9.74
C THR A 32 5.80 9.22 8.50
N ILE A 33 4.52 8.83 8.40
CA ILE A 33 3.62 9.33 7.34
C ILE A 33 3.33 10.82 7.54
N PHE A 34 2.97 11.24 8.77
CA PHE A 34 2.52 12.59 9.05
C PHE A 34 3.65 13.57 9.44
N TYR A 35 4.72 13.09 10.04
CA TYR A 35 5.81 13.92 10.54
C TYR A 35 7.17 13.40 10.06
N THR A 36 8.03 14.31 9.63
CA THR A 36 9.42 13.97 9.33
C THR A 36 10.18 13.78 10.64
N PRO A 37 10.90 12.66 10.81
CA PRO A 37 11.73 12.46 12.00
C PRO A 37 12.81 13.55 12.09
N GLY A 38 12.95 14.16 13.26
CA GLY A 38 13.86 15.30 13.48
C GLY A 38 15.34 14.94 13.62
N PHE A 39 15.75 13.76 13.16
CA PHE A 39 17.14 13.31 13.27
C PHE A 39 18.03 14.09 12.30
N VAL A 40 19.07 14.72 12.84
CA VAL A 40 20.07 15.47 12.05
C VAL A 40 21.40 14.73 12.05
N ASN A 41 22.10 14.74 10.91
CA ASN A 41 23.44 14.17 10.81
C ASN A 41 24.44 14.89 11.71
N LYS A 42 24.93 14.19 12.74
CA LYS A 42 25.97 14.67 13.67
C LYS A 42 27.36 14.28 13.14
N GLY A 43 28.25 15.24 12.90
CA GLY A 43 29.64 15.00 12.45
C GLY A 43 30.06 15.74 11.16
N LYS A 44 31.30 15.48 10.69
CA LYS A 44 31.83 15.97 9.40
C LYS A 44 31.38 15.02 8.29
N THR A 45 30.56 15.51 7.37
CA THR A 45 30.05 14.78 6.21
C THR A 45 30.54 15.47 4.93
N HIS A 46 30.92 14.69 3.91
CA HIS A 46 31.41 15.23 2.65
C HIS A 46 30.29 15.93 1.86
N VAL A 47 29.09 15.34 1.85
CA VAL A 47 27.85 15.92 1.31
C VAL A 47 26.71 15.59 2.28
N ARG A 48 25.84 16.56 2.55
CA ARG A 48 24.61 16.39 3.32
C ARG A 48 23.42 16.40 2.36
N ASP A 49 22.76 15.26 2.18
CA ASP A 49 21.51 15.16 1.44
C ASP A 49 20.31 15.31 2.40
N GLY A 50 19.27 16.00 1.94
CA GLY A 50 18.00 16.19 2.65
C GLY A 50 16.90 15.25 2.16
N VAL A 51 17.19 14.37 1.21
CA VAL A 51 16.26 13.36 0.71
C VAL A 51 15.92 12.35 1.79
N GLU A 52 14.62 12.18 2.04
CA GLU A 52 14.08 11.14 2.91
C GLU A 52 13.75 9.91 2.05
N LEU A 53 14.60 8.88 2.14
CA LEU A 53 14.53 7.68 1.31
C LEU A 53 13.18 6.95 1.45
N LYS A 54 12.62 6.86 2.67
CA LYS A 54 11.35 6.16 2.91
C LYS A 54 10.20 6.86 2.17
N ARG A 55 10.13 8.19 2.19
CA ARG A 55 9.11 9.00 1.51
C ARG A 55 9.24 8.92 0.00
N ILE A 56 10.45 8.95 -0.55
CA ILE A 56 10.63 8.75 -2.00
C ILE A 56 10.15 7.35 -2.40
N MET A 57 10.47 6.32 -1.62
CA MET A 57 9.98 4.96 -1.89
C MET A 57 8.45 4.86 -1.87
N ILE A 58 7.79 5.50 -0.90
CA ILE A 58 6.32 5.54 -0.83
C ILE A 58 5.73 6.29 -2.03
N MET A 59 6.33 7.41 -2.45
CA MET A 59 5.87 8.16 -3.63
C MET A 59 6.00 7.35 -4.92
N VAL A 60 7.12 6.63 -5.10
CA VAL A 60 7.33 5.76 -6.25
C VAL A 60 6.31 4.62 -6.25
N TRP A 61 6.10 3.98 -5.10
CA TRP A 61 5.09 2.92 -4.96
C TRP A 61 3.67 3.43 -5.31
N MET A 62 3.25 4.58 -4.78
CA MET A 62 1.95 5.18 -5.13
C MET A 62 1.86 5.54 -6.62
N ALA A 63 2.95 6.00 -7.22
CA ALA A 63 3.01 6.30 -8.65
C ALA A 63 2.83 5.05 -9.54
N THR A 64 3.03 3.84 -9.02
CA THR A 64 2.75 2.60 -9.77
C THR A 64 1.27 2.20 -9.80
N PHE A 65 0.43 2.77 -8.93
CA PHE A 65 -0.98 2.39 -8.83
C PHE A 65 -1.78 2.58 -10.12
N PRO A 66 -1.63 3.67 -10.91
CA PRO A 66 -2.34 3.82 -12.17
C PRO A 66 -2.06 2.68 -13.15
N ALA A 67 -0.79 2.28 -13.28
CA ALA A 67 -0.40 1.17 -14.15
C ALA A 67 -0.90 -0.19 -13.61
N MET A 68 -0.87 -0.37 -12.29
CA MET A 68 -1.40 -1.56 -11.63
C MET A 68 -2.91 -1.73 -11.91
N PHE A 69 -3.71 -0.68 -11.70
CA PHE A 69 -5.15 -0.73 -11.95
C PHE A 69 -5.48 -0.96 -13.43
N TRP A 70 -4.72 -0.35 -14.34
CA TRP A 70 -4.86 -0.62 -15.77
C TRP A 70 -4.56 -2.07 -16.13
N GLY A 71 -3.50 -2.65 -15.54
CA GLY A 71 -3.16 -4.06 -15.72
C GLY A 71 -4.25 -5.00 -15.21
N MET A 72 -4.79 -4.74 -14.02
CA MET A 72 -5.90 -5.51 -13.44
C MET A 72 -7.14 -5.47 -14.35
N TYR A 73 -7.52 -4.28 -14.84
CA TYR A 73 -8.64 -4.13 -15.75
C TYR A 73 -8.44 -4.87 -17.08
N ASN A 74 -7.28 -4.70 -17.71
CA ASN A 74 -7.00 -5.28 -19.03
C ASN A 74 -6.94 -6.82 -18.98
N ILE A 75 -6.31 -7.39 -17.95
CA ILE A 75 -6.31 -8.85 -17.75
C ILE A 75 -7.73 -9.37 -17.52
N GLY A 76 -8.54 -8.67 -16.72
CA GLY A 76 -9.94 -9.02 -16.50
C GLY A 76 -10.77 -8.99 -17.78
N LEU A 77 -10.58 -7.97 -18.62
CA LEU A 77 -11.27 -7.84 -19.91
C LEU A 77 -10.89 -8.99 -20.86
N GLN A 78 -9.61 -9.30 -21.00
CA GLN A 78 -9.16 -10.43 -21.83
C GLN A 78 -9.68 -11.78 -21.31
N ALA A 79 -9.76 -11.94 -19.99
CA ALA A 79 -10.36 -13.14 -19.39
C ALA A 79 -11.86 -13.24 -19.72
N ASN A 80 -12.60 -12.12 -19.69
CA ASN A 80 -14.01 -12.08 -20.05
C ASN A 80 -14.23 -12.42 -21.54
N ASP A 81 -13.44 -11.80 -22.44
CA ASP A 81 -13.50 -12.06 -23.88
C ASP A 81 -13.23 -13.53 -24.21
N ALA A 82 -12.27 -14.15 -23.51
CA ALA A 82 -11.97 -15.57 -23.69
C ALA A 82 -13.13 -16.49 -23.26
N VAL A 83 -13.83 -16.13 -22.18
CA VAL A 83 -15.03 -16.84 -21.72
C VAL A 83 -16.17 -16.70 -22.73
N ILE A 84 -16.38 -15.49 -23.27
CA ILE A 84 -17.38 -15.25 -24.34
C ILE A 84 -17.03 -16.05 -25.60
N ALA A 85 -15.75 -16.15 -25.95
CA ALA A 85 -15.26 -16.95 -27.07
C ALA A 85 -15.38 -18.48 -26.87
N GLY A 86 -15.92 -18.92 -25.73
CA GLY A 86 -16.22 -20.32 -25.47
C GLY A 86 -15.12 -21.09 -24.72
N MET A 87 -14.12 -20.42 -24.14
CA MET A 87 -13.26 -21.08 -23.16
C MET A 87 -14.07 -21.46 -21.93
N ALA A 88 -14.02 -22.74 -21.56
CA ALA A 88 -14.61 -23.20 -20.31
C ALA A 88 -13.96 -22.46 -19.13
N MET A 89 -14.79 -22.02 -18.18
CA MET A 89 -14.35 -21.57 -16.86
C MET A 89 -13.58 -22.72 -16.21
N GLY A 90 -12.26 -22.67 -16.28
CA GLY A 90 -11.41 -23.62 -15.56
C GLY A 90 -11.66 -23.47 -14.05
N ASP A 91 -11.51 -24.55 -13.29
CA ASP A 91 -11.71 -24.56 -11.84
C ASP A 91 -10.63 -23.73 -11.14
N ALA A 92 -10.78 -22.41 -11.22
CA ALA A 92 -9.83 -21.41 -10.78
C ALA A 92 -10.40 -20.70 -9.56
N TRP A 93 -9.69 -20.78 -8.43
CA TRP A 93 -10.08 -20.10 -7.18
C TRP A 93 -10.27 -18.59 -7.36
N GLN A 94 -9.58 -17.97 -8.34
CA GLN A 94 -9.74 -16.56 -8.70
C GLN A 94 -11.16 -16.28 -9.20
N GLN A 95 -11.74 -17.17 -10.01
CA GLN A 95 -13.09 -17.04 -10.54
C GLN A 95 -14.14 -17.32 -9.46
N GLN A 96 -13.86 -18.28 -8.56
CA GLN A 96 -14.72 -18.55 -7.41
C GLN A 96 -14.79 -17.34 -6.46
N LEU A 97 -13.66 -16.71 -6.15
CA LEU A 97 -13.64 -15.47 -5.35
C LEU A 97 -14.29 -14.30 -6.08
N PHE A 98 -14.08 -14.18 -7.40
CA PHE A 98 -14.67 -13.10 -8.19
C PHE A 98 -16.21 -13.21 -8.20
N THR A 99 -16.75 -14.40 -8.41
CA THR A 99 -18.20 -14.64 -8.36
C THR A 99 -18.76 -14.53 -6.94
N MET A 100 -18.03 -14.96 -5.91
CA MET A 100 -18.42 -14.77 -4.50
C MET A 100 -18.55 -13.29 -4.12
N LEU A 101 -17.70 -12.42 -4.67
CA LEU A 101 -17.75 -10.97 -4.48
C LEU A 101 -18.77 -10.27 -5.39
N GLY A 102 -19.58 -11.02 -6.15
CA GLY A 102 -20.65 -10.52 -7.01
C GLY A 102 -20.22 -10.16 -8.43
N GLY A 103 -19.03 -10.58 -8.86
CA GLY A 103 -18.57 -10.39 -10.23
C GLY A 103 -19.20 -11.41 -11.19
N GLU A 104 -19.77 -10.92 -12.29
CA GLU A 104 -20.24 -11.76 -13.40
C GLU A 104 -19.23 -11.73 -14.55
N LEU A 105 -19.04 -12.88 -15.20
CA LEU A 105 -18.23 -13.03 -16.40
C LEU A 105 -19.13 -13.60 -17.51
N GLY A 106 -19.07 -13.01 -18.70
CA GLY A 106 -19.95 -13.31 -19.83
C GLY A 106 -20.52 -12.04 -20.48
N ALA A 107 -21.43 -12.20 -21.44
CA ALA A 107 -22.01 -11.09 -22.19
C ALA A 107 -22.88 -10.12 -21.36
N SER A 108 -23.23 -10.48 -20.12
CA SER A 108 -23.93 -9.61 -19.15
C SER A 108 -22.97 -8.80 -18.27
N ALA A 109 -21.67 -9.13 -18.25
CA ALA A 109 -20.68 -8.34 -17.55
C ALA A 109 -20.63 -6.98 -18.25
N GLY A 110 -21.07 -5.91 -17.56
CA GLY A 110 -21.24 -4.55 -18.11
C GLY A 110 -19.96 -3.85 -18.60
N ALA A 111 -18.92 -4.61 -18.95
CA ALA A 111 -17.76 -4.18 -19.67
C ALA A 111 -17.94 -4.49 -21.18
N GLY A 112 -18.85 -3.77 -21.83
CA GLY A 112 -19.00 -3.75 -23.30
C GLY A 112 -19.90 -4.83 -23.88
#